data_AF-A0A9W6CGS9-F1
#
_entry.id   AF-A0A9W6CGS9-F1
#
_cell.length_a   1.000
_cell.length_b   1.000
_cell.length_c   1.000
_cell.angle_alpha   90.00
_cell.angle_beta   90.00
_cell.angle_gamma   90.00
#
_symmetry.space_group_name_H-M   'P 1'
#
loop_
_entity.id
_entity.type
_entity.pdbx_description
1 polymer ?
#
loop_
_entity_poly.entity_id
_entity_poly.type
_entity_poly.pdbx_seq_one_letter_code
_entity_poly.pdbx_strand_id
1 'polypeptide(L)' 'MAGLKRSLPPLPAACKPVDSPVIPRGTDARVALARIGAAFLQANGHLAACRDWYEAVRAQFAKG' A
#
# COMPACT_ATOMS: atom_id res chain seq x y z
N MET A 1 15.30 -2.59 33.58
CA MET A 1 15.74 -2.25 32.20
C MET A 1 14.56 -1.62 31.46
N ALA A 2 14.51 -0.29 31.38
CA ALA A 2 13.44 0.41 30.67
C ALA A 2 13.72 0.31 29.16
N GLY A 3 13.02 -0.61 28.48
CA GLY A 3 13.14 -0.81 27.04
C GLY A 3 12.77 0.46 26.27
N LEU A 4 13.51 0.76 25.21
CA LEU A 4 13.34 1.97 24.40
C LEU A 4 11.87 2.16 23.97
N LYS A 5 11.26 3.26 24.40
CA LYS A 5 9.97 3.78 23.93
C LYS A 5 10.07 4.30 22.48
N ARG A 6 10.44 3.43 21.54
CA ARG A 6 10.54 3.73 20.10
C ARG A 6 10.12 2.52 19.26
N SER A 7 9.00 1.88 19.62
CA SER A 7 8.36 0.91 18.73
C SER A 7 7.64 1.68 17.62
N LEU A 8 7.95 1.35 16.36
CA LEU A 8 7.15 1.84 15.23
C LEU A 8 5.70 1.36 15.41
N PRO A 9 4.70 2.20 15.10
CA PRO A 9 3.31 1.74 15.08
C PRO A 9 3.15 0.62 14.04
N PRO A 10 2.11 -0.21 14.16
CA PRO A 10 1.85 -1.25 13.17
C PRO A 10 1.56 -0.63 11.80
N LEU A 11 2.06 -1.30 10.76
CA LEU A 11 1.79 -0.92 9.38
C LEU A 11 0.29 -1.18 9.08
N PRO A 12 -0.44 -0.23 8.49
CA PRO A 12 -1.84 -0.43 8.19
C PRO A 12 -2.01 -1.45 7.06
N ALA A 13 -3.13 -2.18 7.09
CA ALA A 13 -3.46 -3.18 6.08
C ALA A 13 -3.52 -2.60 4.65
N ALA A 14 -3.82 -1.30 4.53
CA ALA A 14 -3.80 -0.56 3.28
C ALA A 14 -2.41 -0.48 2.62
N CYS A 15 -1.32 -0.75 3.35
CA CYS A 15 0.02 -0.82 2.77
C CYS A 15 0.36 -2.20 2.20
N LYS A 16 -0.54 -3.19 2.31
CA LYS A 16 -0.30 -4.52 1.78
C LYS A 16 -0.13 -4.43 0.24
N PRO A 17 0.79 -5.21 -0.35
CA PRO A 17 0.89 -5.30 -1.81
C PRO A 17 -0.46 -5.65 -2.45
N VAL A 18 -0.72 -5.04 -3.61
CA VAL A 18 -1.86 -5.40 -4.46
C VAL A 18 -1.42 -6.52 -5.39
N ASP A 19 -2.19 -7.60 -5.43
CA ASP A 19 -1.91 -8.73 -6.28
C ASP A 19 -2.07 -8.35 -7.76
N SER A 20 -1.14 -8.82 -8.60
CA SER A 20 -1.24 -8.61 -10.04
C SER A 20 -2.35 -9.48 -10.63
N PRO A 21 -3.27 -8.93 -11.44
CA PRO A 21 -4.38 -9.70 -11.98
C PRO A 21 -3.87 -10.75 -12.96
N VAL A 22 -4.28 -12.01 -12.75
CA VAL A 22 -4.01 -13.08 -13.71
C VAL A 22 -4.89 -12.90 -14.94
N ILE A 23 -4.28 -12.80 -16.12
CA ILE A 23 -4.97 -12.67 -17.40
C ILE A 23 -4.79 -13.97 -18.20
N PRO A 24 -5.81 -14.86 -18.23
CA PRO A 24 -5.75 -16.07 -19.02
C PRO A 24 -5.59 -15.80 -20.52
N ARG A 25 -4.94 -16.71 -21.24
CA ARG A 25 -4.86 -16.66 -22.71
C ARG A 25 -6.28 -16.72 -23.31
N GLY A 26 -6.56 -15.87 -24.29
CA GLY A 26 -7.89 -15.75 -24.90
C GLY A 26 -8.82 -14.77 -24.20
N THR A 27 -8.39 -14.11 -23.12
CA THR A 27 -9.17 -13.02 -22.50
C THR A 27 -9.28 -11.85 -23.48
N ASP A 28 -10.49 -11.31 -23.63
CA ASP A 28 -10.73 -10.11 -24.41
C ASP A 28 -9.84 -8.94 -23.93
N ALA A 29 -9.25 -8.21 -24.87
CA ALA A 29 -8.27 -7.17 -24.56
C ALA A 29 -8.86 -6.03 -23.71
N ARG A 30 -10.14 -5.68 -23.89
CA ARG A 30 -10.81 -4.64 -23.10
C ARG A 30 -11.04 -5.10 -21.68
N VAL A 31 -11.43 -6.36 -21.52
CA VAL A 31 -11.59 -6.99 -20.19
C VAL A 31 -10.24 -7.08 -19.47
N ALA A 32 -9.18 -7.49 -20.17
CA ALA A 32 -7.83 -7.52 -19.60
C ALA A 32 -7.37 -6.12 -19.16
N LEU A 33 -7.56 -5.11 -20.01
CA LEU A 33 -7.19 -3.73 -19.70
C LEU A 33 -7.97 -3.19 -18.50
N ALA A 34 -9.28 -3.46 -18.40
CA ALA A 34 -10.09 -3.04 -17.27
C ALA A 34 -9.61 -3.65 -15.94
N ARG A 35 -9.25 -4.94 -15.95
CA ARG A 35 -8.71 -5.64 -14.77
C ARG A 35 -7.37 -5.06 -14.32
N ILE A 36 -6.48 -4.80 -15.28
CA ILE A 36 -5.18 -4.17 -15.03
C ILE A 36 -5.38 -2.75 -14.49
N GLY A 37 -6.28 -1.96 -15.09
CA GLY A 37 -6.59 -0.60 -14.65
C GLY A 37 -7.13 -0.56 -13.22
N ALA A 38 -8.03 -1.48 -12.85
CA ALA A 38 -8.54 -1.58 -11.49
C ALA A 38 -7.43 -1.91 -10.47
N ALA A 39 -6.54 -2.84 -10.81
CA ALA A 39 -5.39 -3.18 -9.96
C ALA A 39 -4.44 -1.99 -9.77
N PHE A 40 -4.19 -1.21 -10.82
CA PHE A 40 -3.37 0.01 -10.72
C PHE A 40 -4.01 1.08 -9.84
N LEU A 41 -5.32 1.31 -9.98
CA LEU A 41 -6.03 2.26 -9.12
C LEU A 41 -5.94 1.86 -7.65
N GLN A 42 -6.11 0.57 -7.36
CA GLN A 42 -5.97 0.05 -6.01
C GLN A 42 -4.53 0.21 -5.48
N ALA A 43 -3.53 -0.12 -6.30
CA ALA A 43 -2.12 0.03 -5.93
C ALA A 43 -1.76 1.48 -5.62
N ASN A 44 -2.24 2.43 -6.42
CA ASN A 44 -2.03 3.85 -6.16
C ASN A 44 -2.68 4.31 -4.85
N GLY A 45 -3.90 3.82 -4.55
CA GLY A 45 -4.55 4.07 -3.25
C GLY A 45 -3.76 3.53 -2.07
N HIS A 46 -3.22 2.32 -2.19
CA HIS A 46 -2.37 1.69 -1.18
C HIS A 46 -1.05 2.48 -0.96
N LEU A 47 -0.42 2.93 -2.05
CA LEU A 47 0.80 3.76 -1.98
C LEU A 47 0.55 5.10 -1.28
N ALA A 48 -0.58 5.76 -1.59
CA ALA A 48 -0.95 7.01 -0.94
C ALA A 48 -1.15 6.82 0.57
N ALA A 49 -1.94 5.82 0.97
CA ALA A 49 -2.15 5.50 2.39
C ALA A 49 -0.84 5.15 3.12
N CYS A 50 0.06 4.42 2.45
CA CYS A 50 1.37 4.06 3.00
C CYS A 50 2.28 5.28 3.19
N ARG A 51 2.30 6.19 2.21
CA ARG A 51 3.03 7.44 2.32
C ARG A 51 2.52 8.26 3.50
N ASP A 52 1.21 8.45 3.61
CA ASP A 52 0.61 9.29 4.64
C ASP A 52 0.89 8.71 6.05
N TRP A 53 0.83 7.37 6.19
CA TRP A 53 1.25 6.70 7.42
C TRP A 53 2.73 6.95 7.74
N TYR A 54 3.62 6.79 6.76
CA TYR A 54 5.05 7.00 6.94
C TYR A 54 5.38 8.45 7.34
N GLU A 55 4.71 9.42 6.72
CA GLU A 55 4.84 10.83 7.06
C GLU A 55 4.38 11.13 8.50
N ALA A 56 3.27 10.54 8.94
CA ALA A 56 2.78 10.68 10.31
C ALA A 56 3.77 10.10 11.34
N VAL A 57 4.31 8.91 11.07
CA VAL A 57 5.35 8.30 11.90
C VAL A 57 6.59 9.19 11.95
N ARG A 58 7.09 9.63 10.79
CA ARG A 58 8.25 10.52 10.72
C ARG A 58 8.04 11.80 11.52
N ALA A 59 6.86 12.42 11.43
CA ALA A 59 6.52 13.63 12.18
C ALA A 59 6.47 13.39 13.70
N GLN A 60 6.02 12.21 14.14
CA GLN A 60 6.02 11.83 15.55
C GLN A 60 7.44 11.70 16.10
N PHE A 61 8.35 11.10 15.33
CA PHE A 61 9.75 10.94 15.73
C PHE A 61 10.59 12.22 15.58
N ALA A 62 10.20 13.16 14.73
CA ALA A 62 10.88 14.46 14.61
C ALA A 62 10.59 15.41 15.78
N LYS A 63 9.53 15.16 16.54
CA LYS A 63 9.08 16.00 17.67
C LYS A 63 9.56 15.51 19.05
N GLY A 64 10.28 14.38 19.12
CA GLY A 64 10.78 13.79 20.36
C GLY A 64 12.28 13.55 20.33
#